data_AF-A0A1X9NFI3-F1
#
_entry.id   AF-A0A1X9NFI3-F1
#
_cell.length_a   1.000
_cell.length_b   1.000
_cell.length_c   1.000
_cell.angle_alpha   90.00
_cell.angle_beta   90.00
_cell.angle_gamma   90.00
#
_symmetry.space_group_name_H-M   'P 1'
#
loop_
_entity.id
_entity.type
_entity.pdbx_description
1 polymer ?
#
loop_
_entity_poly.entity_id
_entity_poly.type
_entity_poly.pdbx_seq_one_letter_code
_entity_poly.pdbx_strand_id
1 'polypeptide(L)'
;MNGCQENNFYQYDINKDNIITSICQDFLRFAEQNDYLLKEARILNSPLFDFIEGDDTRYMNSVLINRVRETKIQLTVPFRCDSQDHRRYMEMSIIPLEDDGLRFKNFLVKSEKKQDIVLSNLDTHKSIDVISMCSWCNRFKVTNTQWEEADIAVRELGLFGDNDRKRITHGICQTCSELIMTAEG
;
A
#
# COMPACT_ATOMS: atom_id res chain seq x y z
N MET A 1 24.16 9.78 -9.03
CA MET A 1 22.90 9.02 -8.92
C MET A 1 23.28 7.59 -8.57
N ASN A 2 23.20 7.22 -7.30
CA ASN A 2 23.53 5.87 -6.84
C ASN A 2 22.33 4.97 -7.13
N GLY A 3 22.46 4.07 -8.10
CA GLY A 3 21.41 3.13 -8.47
C GLY A 3 21.16 2.11 -7.36
N CYS A 4 19.89 1.81 -7.10
CA CYS A 4 19.51 0.52 -6.53
C CYS A 4 19.89 -0.54 -7.57
N GLN A 5 20.73 -1.51 -7.22
CA GLN A 5 21.25 -2.51 -8.16
C GLN A 5 20.60 -3.89 -7.96
N GLU A 6 19.49 -3.98 -7.23
CA GLU A 6 18.79 -5.24 -7.01
C GLU A 6 17.33 -5.13 -7.46
N ASN A 7 16.94 -5.98 -8.42
CA ASN A 7 15.64 -5.99 -9.10
C ASN A 7 14.41 -6.24 -8.21
N ASN A 8 14.56 -6.27 -6.88
CA ASN A 8 13.51 -6.67 -5.94
C ASN A 8 13.24 -5.61 -4.86
N PHE A 9 13.77 -4.39 -4.97
CA PHE A 9 13.40 -3.32 -4.05
C PHE A 9 13.26 -1.97 -4.74
N TYR A 10 12.44 -1.11 -4.14
CA TYR A 10 12.40 0.32 -4.46
C TYR A 10 12.59 1.13 -3.19
N GLN A 11 13.08 2.36 -3.36
CA GLN A 11 13.43 3.24 -2.26
C GLN A 11 13.03 4.68 -2.57
N TYR A 12 12.62 5.38 -1.52
CA TYR A 12 12.47 6.83 -1.54
C TYR A 12 12.85 7.40 -0.17
N ASP A 13 13.26 8.66 -0.14
CA ASP A 13 13.55 9.38 1.10
C ASP A 13 12.56 10.53 1.28
N ILE A 14 12.22 10.83 2.54
CA ILE A 14 11.46 12.01 2.93
C ILE A 14 12.26 12.89 3.89
N ASN A 15 12.03 14.20 3.88
CA ASN A 15 12.57 15.11 4.90
C ASN A 15 11.68 15.16 6.15
N LYS A 16 12.06 15.98 7.15
CA LYS A 16 11.30 16.22 8.37
C LYS A 16 9.85 16.68 8.18
N ASP A 17 9.57 17.35 7.06
CA ASP A 17 8.24 17.87 6.71
C ASP A 17 7.42 16.85 5.89
N ASN A 18 7.90 15.59 5.80
CA ASN A 18 7.30 14.50 5.03
C ASN A 18 7.23 14.78 3.51
N ILE A 19 8.15 15.58 2.99
CA ILE A 19 8.30 15.85 1.56
C ILE A 19 9.26 14.82 0.97
N ILE A 20 8.89 14.20 -0.16
CA ILE A 20 9.74 13.26 -0.88
C ILE A 20 10.92 14.02 -1.51
N THR A 21 12.14 13.70 -1.08
CA THR A 21 13.37 14.37 -1.52
C THR A 21 14.20 13.54 -2.49
N SER A 22 14.04 12.22 -2.48
CA SER A 22 14.74 11.33 -3.40
C SER A 22 13.88 10.11 -3.73
N ILE A 23 14.08 9.56 -4.92
CA ILE A 23 13.61 8.24 -5.33
C ILE A 23 14.76 7.50 -6.01
N CYS A 24 14.78 6.17 -5.92
CA CYS A 24 15.71 5.40 -6.72
C CYS A 24 15.20 5.19 -8.15
N GLN A 25 16.11 4.82 -9.06
CA GLN A 25 15.76 4.58 -10.45
C GLN A 25 14.75 3.42 -10.64
N ASP A 26 14.80 2.42 -9.75
CA ASP A 26 13.89 1.28 -9.79
C ASP A 26 12.49 1.63 -9.27
N PHE A 27 12.31 2.77 -8.61
CA PHE A 27 11.00 3.24 -8.16
C PHE A 27 10.04 3.44 -9.35
N LEU A 28 10.51 4.13 -10.39
CA LEU A 28 9.68 4.39 -11.58
C LEU A 28 9.41 3.10 -12.35
N ARG A 29 10.39 2.20 -12.44
CA ARG A 29 10.21 0.88 -13.06
C ARG A 29 9.17 0.05 -12.30
N PHE A 30 9.23 0.05 -10.97
CA PHE A 30 8.25 -0.62 -10.13
C PHE A 30 6.85 -0.01 -10.32
N ALA A 31 6.73 1.32 -10.36
CA ALA A 31 5.44 1.98 -10.60
C ALA A 31 4.83 1.59 -11.95
N GLU A 32 5.64 1.56 -13.02
CA GLU A 32 5.20 1.17 -14.37
C GLU A 32 4.76 -0.31 -14.42
N GLN A 33 5.48 -1.22 -13.75
CA GLN A 33 5.08 -2.63 -13.60
C GLN A 33 3.79 -2.83 -12.79
N ASN A 34 3.29 -1.78 -12.15
CA ASN A 34 2.06 -1.74 -11.38
C ASN A 34 1.00 -0.84 -12.01
N ASP A 35 1.11 -0.58 -13.32
CA ASP A 35 0.16 0.20 -14.11
C ASP A 35 0.07 1.69 -13.73
N TYR A 36 1.06 2.21 -12.99
CA TYR A 36 1.18 3.62 -12.67
C TYR A 36 2.23 4.32 -13.53
N LEU A 37 1.77 5.19 -14.43
CA LEU A 37 2.64 6.08 -15.20
C LEU A 37 2.99 7.32 -14.38
N LEU A 38 3.99 7.18 -13.51
CA LEU A 38 4.52 8.28 -12.70
C LEU A 38 5.70 8.95 -13.41
N LYS A 39 5.79 10.27 -13.26
CA LYS A 39 6.97 11.06 -13.65
C LYS A 39 7.68 11.51 -12.38
N GLU A 40 9.00 11.40 -12.37
CA GLU A 40 9.84 11.86 -11.25
C GLU A 40 9.51 13.29 -10.81
N ALA A 41 9.30 14.19 -11.77
CA ALA A 41 8.94 15.59 -11.52
C ALA A 41 7.60 15.78 -10.78
N ARG A 42 6.72 14.78 -10.78
CA ARG A 42 5.46 14.79 -10.01
C ARG A 42 5.66 14.24 -8.59
N ILE A 43 6.72 13.47 -8.36
CA ILE A 43 6.98 12.81 -7.08
C ILE A 43 7.90 13.66 -6.21
N LEU A 44 9.01 14.11 -6.77
CA LEU A 44 9.98 14.91 -6.03
C LEU A 44 9.37 16.23 -5.55
N ASN A 45 9.75 16.65 -4.35
CA ASN A 45 9.24 17.84 -3.67
C ASN A 45 7.72 17.82 -3.40
N SER A 46 7.10 16.65 -3.43
CA SER A 46 5.68 16.49 -3.10
C SER A 46 5.51 15.86 -1.70
N PRO A 47 4.46 16.24 -0.94
CA PRO A 47 4.12 15.58 0.32
C PRO A 47 3.86 14.09 0.12
N LEU A 48 4.46 13.24 0.96
CA LEU A 48 4.24 11.78 0.95
C LEU A 48 2.75 11.43 1.00
N PHE A 49 2.01 12.13 1.86
CA PHE A 49 0.60 11.85 2.06
C PHE A 49 -0.27 12.15 0.84
N ASP A 50 0.19 12.94 -0.14
CA ASP A 50 -0.56 13.13 -1.40
C ASP A 50 -0.69 11.83 -2.20
N PHE A 51 0.16 10.83 -1.94
CA PHE A 51 0.16 9.53 -2.59
C PHE A 51 -0.49 8.41 -1.74
N ILE A 52 -1.01 8.74 -0.55
CA ILE A 52 -1.63 7.75 0.36
C ILE A 52 -3.12 8.07 0.48
N GLU A 53 -3.99 7.15 0.07
CA GLU A 53 -5.44 7.32 0.18
C GLU A 53 -6.00 6.76 1.49
N GLY A 54 -7.03 7.42 2.03
CA GLY A 54 -7.75 6.98 3.23
C GLY A 54 -7.14 7.48 4.54
N ASP A 55 -7.99 8.04 5.41
CA ASP A 55 -7.56 8.67 6.67
C ASP A 55 -6.88 7.68 7.61
N ASP A 56 -7.42 6.47 7.74
CA ASP A 56 -6.82 5.40 8.56
C ASP A 56 -5.41 5.04 8.07
N THR A 57 -5.21 4.99 6.75
CA THR A 57 -3.92 4.63 6.16
C THR A 57 -2.90 5.75 6.36
N ARG A 58 -3.31 7.01 6.21
CA ARG A 58 -2.48 8.19 6.50
C ARG A 58 -2.11 8.25 7.98
N TYR A 59 -3.06 7.98 8.86
CA TYR A 59 -2.81 7.92 10.30
C TYR A 59 -1.78 6.84 10.64
N MET A 60 -1.93 5.63 10.11
CA MET A 60 -1.00 4.53 10.38
C MET A 60 0.41 4.80 9.85
N ASN A 61 0.53 5.41 8.66
CA ASN A 61 1.82 5.88 8.16
C ASN A 61 2.44 6.95 9.07
N SER A 62 1.62 7.88 9.59
CA SER A 62 2.08 8.91 10.54
C SER A 62 2.61 8.29 11.84
N VAL A 63 1.96 7.24 12.36
CA VAL A 63 2.41 6.50 13.54
C VAL A 63 3.79 5.89 13.30
N LEU A 64 4.00 5.21 12.16
CA LEU A 64 5.28 4.60 11.80
C LEU A 64 6.39 5.65 11.67
N ILE A 65 6.11 6.76 10.96
CA ILE A 65 7.04 7.87 10.76
C ILE A 65 7.46 8.49 12.10
N ASN A 66 6.48 8.83 12.94
CA ASN A 66 6.74 9.48 14.23
C ASN A 66 7.51 8.55 15.15
N ARG A 67 7.16 7.26 15.19
CA ARG A 67 7.90 6.27 15.97
C ARG A 67 9.37 6.22 15.60
N VAL A 68 9.72 6.10 14.31
CA VAL A 68 11.12 6.03 13.88
C VAL A 68 11.85 7.35 14.15
N ARG A 69 11.19 8.50 13.99
CA ARG A 69 11.78 9.80 14.33
C ARG A 69 12.04 9.97 15.82
N GLU A 70 11.12 9.53 16.67
CA GLU A 70 11.22 9.63 18.12
C GLU A 70 12.27 8.68 18.69
N THR A 71 12.29 7.42 18.22
CA THR A 71 13.20 6.39 18.76
C THR A 71 14.58 6.43 18.12
N LYS A 72 14.71 6.96 16.90
CA LYS A 72 15.91 6.83 16.05
C LYS A 72 16.30 5.37 15.78
N ILE A 73 15.36 4.45 15.92
CA ILE A 73 15.53 3.02 15.65
C ILE A 73 14.80 2.70 14.36
N GLN A 74 15.45 1.97 13.45
CA GLN A 74 14.81 1.51 12.23
C GLN A 74 13.60 0.62 12.56
N LEU A 75 12.60 0.62 11.68
CA LEU A 75 11.42 -0.23 11.84
C LEU A 75 11.17 -0.99 10.56
N THR A 76 10.85 -2.28 10.67
CA THR A 76 10.54 -3.13 9.53
C THR A 76 9.16 -3.74 9.68
N VAL A 77 8.31 -3.56 8.66
CA VAL A 77 6.92 -4.04 8.68
C VAL A 77 6.54 -4.74 7.37
N PRO A 78 5.90 -5.92 7.43
CA PRO A 78 5.41 -6.61 6.23
C PRO A 78 4.12 -5.96 5.73
N PHE A 79 3.92 -5.89 4.41
CA PHE A 79 2.70 -5.38 3.77
C PHE A 79 2.43 -6.10 2.43
N ARG A 80 1.29 -5.82 1.79
CA ARG A 80 0.96 -6.31 0.44
C ARG A 80 0.92 -5.19 -0.61
N CYS A 81 1.41 -5.50 -1.80
CA CYS A 81 1.36 -4.64 -2.99
C CYS A 81 0.93 -5.45 -4.22
N ASP A 82 -0.29 -5.96 -4.15
CA ASP A 82 -0.82 -6.81 -5.21
C ASP A 82 -1.02 -6.06 -6.52
N SER A 83 -0.78 -6.74 -7.64
CA SER A 83 -1.30 -6.33 -8.96
C SER A 83 -2.63 -7.01 -9.24
N GLN A 84 -3.17 -6.78 -10.43
CA GLN A 84 -4.37 -7.45 -10.90
C GLN A 84 -4.23 -8.98 -10.89
N ASP A 85 -3.08 -9.50 -11.28
CA ASP A 85 -2.81 -10.93 -11.49
C ASP A 85 -1.88 -11.57 -10.45
N HIS A 86 -1.24 -10.78 -9.58
CA HIS A 86 -0.31 -11.28 -8.56
C HIS A 86 -0.66 -10.79 -7.15
N ARG A 87 -0.50 -11.68 -6.18
CA ARG A 87 -0.39 -11.35 -4.76
C ARG A 87 1.09 -11.15 -4.43
N ARG A 88 1.45 -9.98 -3.89
CA ARG A 88 2.85 -9.67 -3.55
C ARG A 88 2.99 -9.36 -2.08
N TYR A 89 3.82 -10.14 -1.41
CA TYR A 89 4.23 -9.91 -0.03
C TYR A 89 5.51 -9.11 -0.05
N MET A 90 5.48 -7.97 0.62
CA MET A 90 6.58 -7.03 0.67
C MET A 90 6.96 -6.75 2.12
N GLU A 91 8.16 -6.21 2.29
CA GLU A 91 8.67 -5.73 3.55
C GLU A 91 9.11 -4.28 3.37
N MET A 92 8.69 -3.41 4.29
CA MET A 92 9.06 -1.99 4.31
C MET A 92 9.92 -1.73 5.53
N SER A 93 11.17 -1.33 5.29
CA SER A 93 12.06 -0.79 6.32
C SER A 93 12.04 0.74 6.27
N ILE A 94 11.80 1.36 7.41
CA ILE A 94 11.85 2.80 7.62
C ILE A 94 13.10 3.10 8.45
N ILE A 95 14.06 3.76 7.83
CA ILE A 95 15.41 3.94 8.36
C ILE A 95 15.61 5.44 8.67
N PRO A 96 16.01 5.81 9.89
CA PRO A 96 16.28 7.20 10.23
C PRO A 96 17.52 7.73 9.48
N LEU A 97 17.42 8.96 8.99
CA LEU A 97 18.51 9.73 8.40
C LEU A 97 18.82 10.96 9.28
N GLU A 98 19.79 11.76 8.88
CA GLU A 98 20.07 13.08 9.47
C GLU A 98 18.86 14.03 9.32
N ASP A 99 18.79 15.06 10.16
CA ASP A 99 17.77 16.12 10.13
C ASP A 99 16.31 15.63 10.12
N ASP A 100 16.01 14.54 10.86
CA ASP A 100 14.69 13.90 10.90
C ASP A 100 14.16 13.41 9.53
N GLY A 101 15.07 13.28 8.55
CA GLY A 101 14.80 12.58 7.33
C GLY A 101 14.59 11.09 7.57
N LEU A 102 13.81 10.45 6.72
CA LEU A 102 13.58 9.00 6.77
C LEU A 102 13.78 8.41 5.37
N ARG A 103 14.33 7.19 5.33
CA ARG A 103 14.44 6.37 4.13
C ARG A 103 13.47 5.21 4.21
N PHE A 104 12.68 5.05 3.16
CA PHE A 104 11.77 3.93 2.98
C PHE A 104 12.38 2.96 1.99
N LYS A 105 12.76 1.76 2.44
CA LYS A 105 13.22 0.68 1.59
C LYS A 105 12.16 -0.41 1.54
N ASN A 106 11.63 -0.68 0.35
CA ASN A 106 10.53 -1.63 0.14
C ASN A 106 11.04 -2.80 -0.68
N PHE A 107 11.04 -4.01 -0.11
CA PHE A 107 11.56 -5.22 -0.70
C PHE A 107 10.45 -6.23 -1.02
N LEU A 108 10.51 -6.86 -2.19
CA LEU A 108 9.62 -7.94 -2.58
C LEU A 108 10.09 -9.25 -1.94
N VAL A 109 9.34 -9.76 -0.97
CA VAL A 109 9.62 -11.02 -0.28
C VAL A 109 9.12 -12.21 -1.08
N LYS A 110 7.90 -12.13 -1.62
CA LYS A 110 7.24 -13.23 -2.35
C LYS A 110 6.21 -12.71 -3.33
N SER A 111 6.12 -13.31 -4.51
CA SER A 111 5.05 -13.06 -5.48
C SER A 111 4.37 -14.38 -5.86
N GLU A 112 3.03 -14.40 -5.84
CA GLU A 112 2.21 -15.55 -6.19
C GLU A 112 1.17 -15.15 -7.24
N LYS A 113 1.00 -15.93 -8.31
CA LYS A 113 -0.08 -15.69 -9.27
C LYS A 113 -1.43 -15.92 -8.59
N LYS A 114 -2.35 -14.96 -8.72
CA LYS A 114 -3.74 -15.12 -8.25
C LYS A 114 -4.43 -16.17 -9.13
N GLN A 115 -5.31 -16.97 -8.55
CA GLN A 115 -6.23 -17.77 -9.36
C GLN A 115 -7.15 -16.81 -10.11
N ASP A 116 -7.33 -17.04 -11.42
CA ASP A 116 -8.11 -16.16 -12.28
C ASP A 116 -9.55 -16.03 -11.75
N ILE A 117 -9.88 -14.86 -11.21
CA ILE A 117 -11.27 -14.48 -10.92
C ILE A 117 -11.72 -13.71 -12.15
N VAL A 118 -12.60 -14.32 -12.96
CA VAL A 118 -13.26 -13.62 -14.08
C VAL A 118 -14.21 -12.59 -13.50
N LEU A 119 -13.74 -11.36 -13.32
CA LEU A 119 -14.60 -10.21 -13.08
C LEU A 119 -15.17 -9.78 -14.43
N SER A 120 -16.39 -10.21 -14.74
CA SER A 120 -17.09 -9.79 -15.96
C SER A 120 -17.43 -8.31 -15.88
N ASN A 121 -17.10 -7.55 -16.94
CA ASN A 121 -17.49 -6.15 -17.12
C ASN A 121 -19.01 -5.99 -17.00
N LEU A 122 -19.47 -5.05 -16.16
CA LEU A 122 -20.88 -4.70 -16.03
C LEU A 122 -21.09 -3.20 -16.29
N ASP A 123 -22.10 -2.93 -17.12
CA ASP A 123 -22.49 -1.61 -17.60
C ASP A 123 -23.90 -1.23 -17.13
N THR A 124 -24.03 0.03 -16.73
CA THR A 124 -25.23 0.84 -16.42
C THR A 124 -25.99 0.70 -15.06
N HIS A 125 -25.91 1.81 -14.31
CA HIS A 125 -26.86 2.48 -13.39
C HIS A 125 -27.59 1.73 -12.25
N LYS A 126 -27.06 1.86 -11.00
CA LYS A 126 -27.73 2.37 -9.76
C LYS A 126 -26.78 2.23 -8.54
N SER A 127 -27.26 2.50 -7.32
CA SER A 127 -26.56 2.94 -6.10
C SER A 127 -25.19 2.30 -5.81
N ILE A 128 -24.20 3.15 -5.54
CA ILE A 128 -22.82 2.75 -5.23
C ILE A 128 -22.75 2.28 -3.78
N ASP A 129 -22.84 0.97 -3.56
CA ASP A 129 -22.34 0.40 -2.31
C ASP A 129 -20.81 0.52 -2.29
N VAL A 130 -20.29 0.92 -1.14
CA VAL A 130 -18.86 1.12 -0.91
C VAL A 130 -18.29 -0.12 -0.24
N ILE A 131 -17.33 -0.77 -0.89
CA ILE A 131 -16.58 -1.88 -0.31
C ILE A 131 -15.23 -1.35 0.20
N SER A 132 -14.85 -1.73 1.42
CA SER A 132 -13.58 -1.30 2.01
C SER A 132 -12.52 -2.38 1.82
N MET A 133 -11.36 -1.99 1.30
CA MET A 133 -10.17 -2.83 1.18
C MET A 133 -9.10 -2.32 2.15
N CYS A 134 -8.44 -3.24 2.86
CA CYS A 134 -7.36 -2.91 3.77
C CYS A 134 -6.14 -2.50 2.95
N SER A 135 -5.65 -1.27 3.11
CA SER A 135 -4.49 -0.74 2.37
C SER A 135 -3.17 -1.45 2.70
N TRP A 136 -3.17 -2.28 3.74
CA TRP A 136 -1.97 -2.95 4.23
C TRP A 136 -1.87 -4.42 3.79
N CYS A 137 -2.99 -5.16 3.82
CA CYS A 137 -3.03 -6.57 3.46
C CYS A 137 -3.93 -6.90 2.26
N ASN A 138 -4.55 -5.91 1.62
CA ASN A 138 -5.45 -6.05 0.47
C ASN A 138 -6.64 -7.01 0.67
N ARG A 139 -7.01 -7.29 1.94
CA ARG A 139 -8.27 -7.99 2.27
C ARG A 139 -9.45 -7.05 2.21
N PHE A 140 -10.61 -7.56 1.86
CA PHE A 140 -11.85 -6.81 1.76
C PHE A 140 -12.71 -7.03 3.00
N LYS A 141 -13.31 -5.95 3.49
CA LYS A 141 -14.23 -5.99 4.61
C LYS A 141 -15.54 -6.64 4.17
N VAL A 142 -15.87 -7.80 4.75
CA VAL A 142 -17.13 -8.51 4.46
C VAL A 142 -18.18 -8.22 5.53
N THR A 143 -17.74 -8.08 6.78
CA THR A 143 -18.60 -7.68 7.90
C THR A 143 -17.90 -6.59 8.71
N ASN A 144 -18.49 -6.13 9.82
CA ASN A 144 -17.85 -5.12 10.66
C ASN A 144 -16.48 -5.55 11.22
N THR A 145 -16.27 -6.86 11.40
CA THR A 145 -15.07 -7.43 12.02
C THR A 145 -14.28 -8.35 11.10
N GLN A 146 -14.88 -8.84 10.02
CA GLN A 146 -14.30 -9.86 9.15
C GLN A 146 -13.73 -9.23 7.87
N TRP A 147 -12.51 -9.63 7.55
CA TRP A 147 -11.76 -9.20 6.38
C TRP A 147 -11.24 -10.41 5.62
N GLU A 148 -11.59 -10.54 4.36
CA GLU A 148 -11.34 -11.75 3.57
C GLU A 148 -10.54 -11.48 2.30
N GLU A 149 -9.93 -12.53 1.76
CA GLU A 149 -9.33 -12.44 0.42
C GLU A 149 -10.38 -12.14 -0.65
N ALA A 150 -9.94 -11.53 -1.76
CA ALA A 150 -10.83 -11.09 -2.82
C ALA A 150 -11.78 -12.19 -3.33
N ASP A 151 -11.32 -13.43 -3.48
CA ASP A 151 -12.14 -14.54 -3.96
C ASP A 151 -13.27 -14.91 -2.99
N ILE A 152 -13.00 -14.87 -1.68
CA ILE A 152 -13.99 -15.10 -0.63
C ILE A 152 -14.94 -13.91 -0.57
N ALA A 153 -14.41 -12.68 -0.53
CA ALA A 153 -15.20 -11.47 -0.42
C ALA A 153 -16.18 -11.31 -1.59
N VAL A 154 -15.77 -11.61 -2.83
CA VAL A 154 -16.65 -11.56 -4.01
C VAL A 154 -17.81 -12.55 -3.87
N ARG A 155 -17.57 -13.75 -3.32
CA ARG A 155 -18.64 -14.73 -3.02
C ARG A 155 -19.56 -14.25 -1.90
N GLU A 156 -18.99 -13.84 -0.77
CA GLU A 156 -19.75 -13.51 0.45
C GLU A 156 -20.54 -12.21 0.33
N LEU A 157 -20.00 -11.22 -0.37
CA LEU A 157 -20.70 -9.97 -0.68
C LEU A 157 -21.68 -10.10 -1.86
N GLY A 158 -21.81 -11.29 -2.45
CA GLY A 158 -22.71 -11.53 -3.58
C GLY A 158 -22.36 -10.72 -4.82
N LEU A 159 -21.08 -10.40 -5.05
CA LEU A 159 -20.63 -9.53 -6.14
C LEU A 159 -20.73 -10.19 -7.53
N PHE A 160 -21.17 -11.45 -7.61
CA PHE A 160 -21.38 -12.19 -8.85
C PHE A 160 -22.78 -12.00 -9.48
N GLY A 161 -23.63 -11.12 -8.92
CA GLY A 161 -25.07 -11.17 -9.18
C GLY A 161 -25.73 -9.99 -9.91
N ASP A 162 -25.22 -8.76 -9.81
CA ASP A 162 -25.99 -7.58 -10.27
C ASP A 162 -25.10 -6.48 -10.87
N ASN A 163 -25.70 -5.71 -11.80
CA ASN A 163 -25.14 -4.58 -12.56
C ASN A 163 -24.59 -3.40 -11.72
N ASP A 164 -24.40 -3.57 -10.42
CA ASP A 164 -24.02 -2.50 -9.50
C ASP A 164 -22.50 -2.37 -9.41
N ARG A 165 -21.96 -1.31 -10.01
CA ARG A 165 -20.57 -0.90 -9.80
C ARG A 165 -20.36 -0.53 -8.34
N LYS A 166 -19.56 -1.34 -7.64
CA LYS A 166 -19.11 -1.04 -6.27
C LYS A 166 -17.90 -0.12 -6.32
N ARG A 167 -17.86 0.89 -5.45
CA ARG A 167 -16.65 1.73 -5.27
C ARG A 167 -15.78 1.09 -4.21
N ILE A 168 -14.52 0.85 -4.54
CA ILE A 168 -13.52 0.45 -3.55
C ILE A 168 -13.06 1.71 -2.80
N THR A 169 -13.06 1.61 -1.48
CA THR A 169 -12.39 2.57 -0.59
C THR A 169 -11.33 1.86 0.21
N HIS A 170 -10.40 2.63 0.75
CA HIS A 170 -9.25 2.14 1.50
C HIS A 170 -9.44 2.38 3.00
N GLY A 171 -9.09 1.39 3.82
CA GLY A 171 -9.11 1.45 5.28
C GLY A 171 -8.02 0.56 5.88
N ILE A 172 -8.06 0.28 7.19
CA ILE A 172 -7.16 -0.70 7.81
C ILE A 172 -7.92 -1.72 8.65
N CYS A 173 -7.57 -3.00 8.51
CA CYS A 173 -8.15 -4.05 9.34
C CYS A 173 -7.50 -4.09 10.72
N GLN A 174 -8.22 -4.64 11.72
CA GLN A 174 -7.76 -4.73 13.09
C GLN A 174 -6.39 -5.43 13.20
N THR A 175 -6.22 -6.55 12.50
CA THR A 175 -4.97 -7.31 12.48
C THR A 175 -3.78 -6.48 11.98
N CYS A 176 -3.96 -5.68 10.93
CA CYS A 176 -2.88 -4.84 10.41
C CYS A 176 -2.64 -3.63 11.30
N SER A 177 -3.69 -3.05 11.88
CA SER A 177 -3.55 -1.97 12.86
C SER A 177 -2.73 -2.44 14.07
N GLU A 178 -3.05 -3.60 14.65
CA GLU A 178 -2.31 -4.17 15.78
C GLU A 178 -0.86 -4.44 15.42
N LEU A 179 -0.60 -5.09 14.27
CA LEU A 179 0.74 -5.37 13.78
C LEU A 179 1.58 -4.09 13.66
N ILE A 180 1.03 -3.01 13.10
CA ILE A 180 1.72 -1.71 12.99
C ILE A 180 1.97 -1.11 14.37
N MET A 181 0.96 -1.14 15.24
CA MET A 181 1.05 -0.56 16.57
C MET A 181 2.06 -1.28 17.46
N THR A 182 2.27 -2.59 17.28
CA THR A 182 3.22 -3.40 18.05
C THR A 182 4.54 -3.67 17.33
N ALA A 183 4.74 -3.11 16.12
CA ALA A 183 5.99 -3.31 15.40
C ALA A 183 7.17 -2.69 16.18
N GLU A 184 8.16 -3.53 16.47
CA GLU A 184 9.42 -3.18 17.12
C GLU A 184 10.58 -3.28 16.11
N GLY A 185 11.67 -2.56 16.37
CA GLY A 185 12.81 -2.43 15.44
C GLY A 185 13.77 -3.61 15.42
#